data_AF-A0A1D9GSB5-F1
#
_entry.id   AF-A0A1D9GSB5-F1
#
_cell.length_a   1.000
_cell.length_b   1.000
_cell.length_c   1.000
_cell.angle_alpha   90.00
_cell.angle_beta   90.00
_cell.angle_gamma   90.00
#
_symmetry.space_group_name_H-M   'P 1'
#
loop_
_entity.id
_entity.type
_entity.pdbx_description
1 polymer ?
#
loop_
_entity_poly.entity_id
_entity_poly.type
_entity_poly.pdbx_seq_one_letter_code
_entity_poly.pdbx_strand_id
1 'polypeptide(L)'
;MDADTKAFVDAIAAEPPGSFKLFRTRDADPAVEVQIRNMAELMQRVEVARRAGCLIEVVSLRLQYIDVWLRRFFDSKASADAQREREFGRLLRQCFELGLEKGLYDRIQQFNNARVKAIHGFLVGATDYDSIEEAVHASDHLARETAAFVVKFGGEDVTANFVNEHHNRGDSLYHVADTLASLAEMPDI
;
A
#
# COMPACT_ATOMS: atom_id res chain seq x y z
N MET A 1 -9.62 -1.93 -30.83
CA MET A 1 -9.00 -2.58 -29.66
C MET A 1 -7.78 -3.32 -30.17
N ASP A 2 -6.59 -3.01 -29.67
CA ASP A 2 -5.38 -3.76 -30.02
C ASP A 2 -5.42 -5.19 -29.43
N ALA A 3 -4.49 -6.04 -29.85
CA ALA A 3 -4.46 -7.44 -29.48
C ALA A 3 -4.25 -7.65 -27.97
N ASP A 4 -3.45 -6.79 -27.34
CA ASP A 4 -3.09 -6.88 -25.93
C ASP A 4 -4.27 -6.51 -25.03
N THR A 5 -4.99 -5.44 -25.38
CA THR A 5 -6.23 -5.03 -24.68
C THR A 5 -7.30 -6.12 -24.81
N LYS A 6 -7.41 -6.75 -25.99
CA LYS A 6 -8.35 -7.86 -26.19
C LYS A 6 -8.01 -9.05 -25.29
N ALA A 7 -6.74 -9.49 -25.30
CA ALA A 7 -6.29 -10.61 -24.48
C ALA A 7 -6.54 -10.37 -22.98
N PHE A 8 -6.36 -9.12 -22.54
CA PHE A 8 -6.61 -8.72 -21.16
C PHE A 8 -8.10 -8.76 -20.80
N VAL A 9 -8.98 -8.23 -21.65
CA VAL A 9 -10.43 -8.32 -21.47
C VAL A 9 -10.91 -9.77 -21.46
N ASP A 10 -10.39 -10.59 -22.36
CA ASP A 10 -10.70 -12.02 -22.43
C ASP A 10 -10.26 -12.74 -21.14
N ALA A 11 -9.13 -12.35 -20.53
CA ALA A 11 -8.68 -12.88 -19.24
C ALA A 11 -9.63 -12.51 -18.09
N ILE A 12 -10.05 -11.24 -18.01
CA ILE A 12 -11.05 -10.78 -17.01
C ILE A 12 -12.36 -11.57 -17.14
N ALA A 13 -12.82 -11.80 -18.38
CA ALA A 13 -14.08 -12.52 -18.63
C ALA A 13 -14.00 -14.02 -18.34
N ALA A 14 -12.80 -14.61 -18.40
CA ALA A 14 -12.57 -16.03 -18.14
C ALA A 14 -12.52 -16.38 -16.64
N GLU A 15 -12.37 -15.37 -15.77
CA GLU A 15 -12.20 -15.53 -14.34
C GLU A 15 -13.45 -15.14 -13.53
N PRO A 16 -13.64 -15.71 -12.32
CA PRO A 16 -14.78 -15.37 -11.49
C PRO A 16 -14.73 -13.90 -11.01
N PRO A 17 -15.89 -13.27 -10.76
CA PRO A 17 -15.95 -11.94 -10.16
C PRO A 17 -15.13 -11.87 -8.86
N GLY A 18 -14.35 -10.80 -8.73
CA GLY A 18 -13.43 -10.59 -7.60
C GLY A 18 -12.02 -11.15 -7.79
N SER A 19 -11.73 -11.89 -8.87
CA SER A 19 -10.36 -12.20 -9.29
C SER A 19 -9.54 -10.95 -9.59
N PHE A 20 -10.20 -9.93 -10.14
CA PHE A 20 -9.59 -8.62 -10.41
C PHE A 20 -10.23 -7.54 -9.55
N LYS A 21 -9.40 -6.61 -9.07
CA LYS A 21 -9.79 -5.46 -8.28
C LYS A 21 -9.41 -4.17 -8.97
N LEU A 22 -10.39 -3.30 -9.16
CA LEU A 22 -10.20 -1.97 -9.73
C LEU A 22 -10.12 -0.93 -8.62
N PHE A 23 -9.04 -0.15 -8.60
CA PHE A 23 -8.88 1.01 -7.74
C PHE A 23 -9.01 2.25 -8.60
N ARG A 24 -10.13 2.97 -8.43
CA ARG A 24 -10.42 4.18 -9.20
C ARG A 24 -9.66 5.38 -8.67
N THR A 25 -9.21 6.24 -9.57
CA THR A 25 -8.79 7.59 -9.24
C THR A 25 -9.94 8.56 -9.50
N ARG A 26 -10.09 9.54 -8.60
CA ARG A 26 -11.14 10.57 -8.72
C ARG A 26 -10.93 11.44 -9.96
N ASP A 27 -9.67 11.75 -10.26
CA ASP A 27 -9.24 12.55 -11.40
C ASP A 27 -8.16 11.81 -12.18
N ALA A 28 -7.98 12.20 -13.45
CA ALA A 28 -6.83 11.76 -14.23
C ALA A 28 -5.53 12.23 -13.55
N ASP A 29 -4.65 11.30 -13.17
CA ASP A 29 -3.37 11.59 -12.55
C ASP A 29 -2.26 11.64 -13.63
N PRO A 30 -1.77 12.84 -13.99
CA PRO A 30 -0.72 12.97 -15.00
C PRO A 30 0.65 12.45 -14.52
N ALA A 31 0.81 12.20 -13.21
CA ALA A 31 2.03 11.74 -12.58
C ALA A 31 2.03 10.23 -12.28
N VAL A 32 1.01 9.48 -12.73
CA VAL A 32 0.87 8.04 -12.44
C VAL A 32 2.10 7.23 -12.84
N GLU A 33 2.73 7.52 -13.99
CA GLU A 33 3.91 6.78 -14.45
C GLU A 33 5.15 7.08 -13.60
N VAL A 34 5.24 8.29 -13.04
CA VAL A 34 6.28 8.66 -12.08
C VAL A 34 6.03 7.95 -10.75
N GLN A 35 4.79 7.91 -10.28
CA GLN A 35 4.42 7.21 -9.05
C GLN A 35 4.74 5.72 -9.13
N ILE A 36 4.40 5.06 -10.25
CA ILE A 36 4.71 3.64 -10.49
C ILE A 36 6.23 3.41 -10.43
N ARG A 37 7.01 4.27 -11.09
CA ARG A 37 8.47 4.18 -11.07
C ARG A 37 9.05 4.37 -9.68
N ASN A 38 8.56 5.36 -8.93
CA ASN A 38 9.00 5.61 -7.56
C ASN A 38 8.67 4.44 -6.63
N MET A 39 7.51 3.80 -6.82
CA MET A 39 7.15 2.60 -6.06
C MET A 39 8.07 1.42 -6.35
N ALA A 40 8.45 1.22 -7.61
CA ALA A 40 9.43 0.19 -7.98
C ALA A 40 10.81 0.49 -7.37
N GLU A 41 11.22 1.76 -7.33
CA GLU A 41 12.49 2.19 -6.74
C GLU A 41 12.51 2.07 -5.20
N LEU A 42 11.37 2.28 -4.54
CA LEU A 42 11.27 2.24 -3.08
C LEU A 42 11.78 0.91 -2.51
N MET A 43 11.43 -0.22 -3.14
CA MET A 43 11.91 -1.54 -2.72
C MET A 43 13.45 -1.64 -2.75
N GLN A 44 14.05 -1.18 -3.85
CA GLN A 44 15.51 -1.18 -3.99
C GLN A 44 16.16 -0.30 -2.91
N ARG A 45 15.55 0.85 -2.58
CA ARG A 45 16.05 1.75 -1.54
C ARG A 45 15.99 1.13 -0.15
N VAL A 46 14.93 0.39 0.17
CA VAL A 46 14.84 -0.30 1.47
C VAL A 46 15.93 -1.36 1.60
N GLU A 47 16.16 -2.15 0.56
CA GLU A 47 17.24 -3.15 0.54
C GLU A 47 18.62 -2.52 0.75
N VAL A 48 18.89 -1.42 0.05
CA VAL A 48 20.16 -0.67 0.20
C VAL A 48 20.28 -0.10 1.62
N ALA A 49 19.23 0.50 2.15
CA ALA A 49 19.22 1.07 3.50
C ALA A 49 19.45 -0.02 4.56
N ARG A 50 18.78 -1.17 4.44
CA ARG A 50 18.94 -2.31 5.36
C ARG A 50 20.38 -2.82 5.36
N ARG A 51 20.98 -3.02 4.19
CA ARG A 51 22.38 -3.49 4.05
C ARG A 51 23.41 -2.49 4.58
N ALA A 52 23.12 -1.20 4.46
CA ALA A 52 23.96 -0.13 4.99
C ALA A 52 23.76 0.12 6.49
N GLY A 53 22.82 -0.58 7.15
CA GLY A 53 22.46 -0.30 8.53
C GLY A 53 21.76 1.05 8.72
N CYS A 54 21.11 1.59 7.70
CA CYS A 54 20.35 2.85 7.76
C CYS A 54 18.92 2.60 8.27
N LEU A 55 18.77 2.19 9.53
CA LEU A 55 17.49 1.75 10.12
C LEU A 55 16.42 2.85 10.15
N ILE A 56 16.78 4.11 10.41
CA ILE A 56 15.83 5.24 10.34
C ILE A 56 15.25 5.41 8.93
N GLU A 57 16.07 5.19 7.91
CA GLU A 57 15.65 5.23 6.51
C GLU A 57 14.70 4.06 6.21
N VAL A 58 15.03 2.84 6.67
CA VAL A 58 14.16 1.66 6.55
C VAL A 58 12.78 1.94 7.14
N VAL A 59 12.72 2.45 8.37
CA VAL A 59 11.46 2.83 9.03
C VAL A 59 10.69 3.88 8.21
N SER A 60 11.38 4.87 7.64
CA SER A 60 10.76 5.94 6.87
C SER A 60 10.18 5.45 5.54
N LEU A 61 10.91 4.60 4.82
CA LEU A 61 10.46 4.02 3.56
C LEU A 61 9.31 3.03 3.77
N ARG A 62 9.37 2.20 4.83
CA ARG A 62 8.27 1.30 5.22
C ARG A 62 6.98 2.09 5.51
N LEU A 63 7.09 3.19 6.25
CA LEU A 63 5.96 4.07 6.53
C LEU A 63 5.36 4.66 5.25
N GLN A 64 6.19 5.12 4.31
CA GLN A 64 5.72 5.65 3.02
C GLN A 64 4.97 4.59 2.22
N TYR A 65 5.47 3.35 2.19
CA TYR A 65 4.81 2.24 1.51
C TYR A 65 3.43 1.94 2.12
N ILE A 66 3.35 1.84 3.45
CA ILE A 66 2.09 1.63 4.18
C ILE A 66 1.12 2.79 3.91
N ASP A 67 1.59 4.04 3.96
CA ASP A 67 0.78 5.24 3.73
C ASP A 67 0.13 5.22 2.33
N VAL A 68 0.88 4.85 1.29
CA VAL A 68 0.35 4.74 -0.08
C VAL A 68 -0.80 3.73 -0.17
N TRP A 69 -0.66 2.56 0.47
CA TRP A 69 -1.72 1.54 0.46
C TRP A 69 -2.93 1.96 1.27
N LEU A 70 -2.74 2.60 2.43
CA LEU A 70 -3.87 3.11 3.22
C LEU A 70 -4.62 4.22 2.48
N ARG A 71 -3.92 5.09 1.72
CA ARG A 71 -4.58 6.09 0.86
C ARG A 71 -5.47 5.42 -0.18
N ARG A 72 -4.97 4.37 -0.84
CA ARG A 72 -5.75 3.59 -1.83
C ARG A 72 -6.95 2.90 -1.20
N PHE A 73 -6.78 2.33 0.00
CA PHE A 73 -7.88 1.73 0.73
C PHE A 73 -8.97 2.75 1.05
N PHE A 74 -8.58 3.89 1.62
CA PHE A 74 -9.48 5.00 1.90
C PHE A 74 -10.21 5.45 0.63
N ASP A 75 -9.48 5.73 -0.44
CA ASP A 75 -10.06 6.22 -1.70
C ASP A 75 -11.05 5.20 -2.30
N SER A 76 -10.82 3.90 -2.09
CA SER A 76 -11.71 2.82 -2.56
C SER A 76 -12.93 2.55 -1.68
N LYS A 77 -12.94 3.01 -0.42
CA LYS A 77 -14.00 2.71 0.56
C LYS A 77 -14.81 3.92 0.98
N ALA A 78 -14.20 5.08 0.98
CA ALA A 78 -14.82 6.30 1.45
C ALA A 78 -15.85 6.81 0.43
N SER A 79 -16.89 7.50 0.92
CA SER A 79 -17.83 8.20 0.05
C SER A 79 -17.13 9.30 -0.75
N ALA A 80 -17.71 9.71 -1.88
CA ALA A 80 -17.15 10.75 -2.74
C ALA A 80 -16.82 12.06 -1.99
N ASP A 81 -17.67 12.44 -1.03
CA ASP A 81 -17.51 13.67 -0.24
C ASP A 81 -16.54 13.53 0.95
N ALA A 82 -16.10 12.33 1.27
CA ALA A 82 -15.18 12.12 2.39
C ALA A 82 -13.80 12.67 2.05
N GLN A 83 -13.26 13.49 2.96
CA GLN A 83 -11.93 14.05 2.84
C GLN A 83 -10.92 13.17 3.60
N ARG A 84 -9.87 12.79 2.88
CA ARG A 84 -8.75 12.04 3.43
C ARG A 84 -7.88 12.94 4.30
N GLU A 85 -7.56 12.47 5.51
CA GLU A 85 -6.64 13.14 6.41
C GLU A 85 -5.19 13.07 5.89
N ARG A 86 -4.41 14.11 6.15
CA ARG A 86 -3.01 14.19 5.70
C ARG A 86 -2.05 13.46 6.63
N GLU A 87 -2.33 13.48 7.93
CA GLU A 87 -1.49 12.88 8.96
C GLU A 87 -1.70 11.37 8.99
N PHE A 88 -0.60 10.61 8.95
CA PHE A 88 -0.63 9.14 8.90
C PHE A 88 -1.51 8.52 9.99
N GLY A 89 -1.36 8.94 11.25
CA GLY A 89 -2.14 8.40 12.36
C GLY A 89 -3.65 8.67 12.24
N ARG A 90 -4.03 9.79 11.65
CA ARG A 90 -5.45 10.10 11.38
C ARG A 90 -5.98 9.30 10.19
N LEU A 91 -5.19 9.18 9.11
CA LEU A 91 -5.52 8.32 7.98
C LEU A 91 -5.73 6.87 8.42
N LEU A 92 -4.86 6.35 9.27
CA LEU A 92 -4.97 4.99 9.81
C LEU A 92 -6.29 4.80 10.59
N ARG A 93 -6.69 5.79 11.38
CA ARG A 93 -7.99 5.77 12.07
C ARG A 93 -9.16 5.79 11.10
N GLN A 94 -9.12 6.62 10.07
CA GLN A 94 -10.15 6.62 9.02
C GLN A 94 -10.24 5.26 8.33
N CYS A 95 -9.10 4.61 8.04
CA CYS A 95 -9.10 3.27 7.45
C CYS A 95 -9.70 2.23 8.40
N PHE A 96 -9.47 2.34 9.71
CA PHE A 96 -10.11 1.49 10.71
C PHE A 96 -11.64 1.64 10.73
N GLU A 97 -12.13 2.87 10.68
CA GLU A 97 -13.57 3.17 10.58
C GLU A 97 -14.19 2.63 9.28
N LEU A 98 -13.38 2.52 8.22
CA LEU A 98 -13.76 1.95 6.92
C LEU A 98 -13.55 0.43 6.81
N GLY A 99 -13.20 -0.24 7.90
CA GLY A 99 -13.13 -1.70 7.98
C GLY A 99 -11.73 -2.32 7.86
N LEU A 100 -10.65 -1.55 8.08
CA LEU A 100 -9.32 -2.13 8.29
C LEU A 100 -9.36 -3.07 9.50
N GLU A 101 -8.78 -4.26 9.37
CA GLU A 101 -8.80 -5.26 10.43
C GLU A 101 -8.10 -4.75 11.70
N LYS A 102 -8.72 -4.97 12.87
CA LYS A 102 -8.19 -4.52 14.17
C LYS A 102 -6.76 -4.98 14.43
N GLY A 103 -6.43 -6.23 14.12
CA GLY A 103 -5.08 -6.77 14.35
C GLY A 103 -4.01 -6.04 13.51
N LEU A 104 -4.34 -5.74 12.25
CA LEU A 104 -3.47 -4.97 11.37
C LEU A 104 -3.38 -3.51 11.81
N TYR A 105 -4.51 -2.89 12.18
CA TYR A 105 -4.54 -1.54 12.75
C TYR A 105 -3.63 -1.41 13.98
N ASP A 106 -3.75 -2.31 14.95
CA ASP A 106 -2.98 -2.27 16.19
C ASP A 106 -1.46 -2.36 15.91
N ARG A 107 -1.06 -3.23 14.97
CA ARG A 107 0.35 -3.37 14.55
C ARG A 107 0.88 -2.15 13.82
N ILE A 108 0.11 -1.57 12.91
CA ILE A 108 0.50 -0.31 12.22
C ILE A 108 0.60 0.84 13.21
N GLN A 109 -0.33 0.92 14.17
CA GLN A 109 -0.30 1.94 15.21
C GLN A 109 0.92 1.77 16.13
N GLN A 110 1.25 0.53 16.51
CA GLN A 110 2.45 0.21 17.29
C GLN A 110 3.72 0.60 16.52
N PHE A 111 3.82 0.24 15.24
CA PHE A 111 4.93 0.63 14.38
C PHE A 111 5.08 2.16 14.29
N ASN A 112 3.98 2.90 14.09
CA ASN A 112 4.03 4.35 14.02
C ASN A 112 4.49 4.98 15.36
N ASN A 113 4.05 4.43 16.49
CA ASN A 113 4.51 4.87 17.81
C ASN A 113 6.01 4.59 18.01
N ALA A 114 6.48 3.40 17.61
CA ALA A 114 7.89 3.04 17.64
C ALA A 114 8.73 3.96 16.74
N ARG A 115 8.25 4.28 15.54
CA ARG A 115 8.87 5.24 14.60
C ARG A 115 9.04 6.63 15.20
N VAL A 116 8.01 7.15 15.87
CA VAL A 116 8.09 8.46 16.53
C VAL A 116 9.17 8.45 17.61
N LYS A 117 9.22 7.39 18.42
CA LYS A 117 10.26 7.18 19.45
C LYS A 117 11.65 7.00 18.85
N ALA A 118 11.78 6.22 17.78
CA ALA A 118 13.06 5.96 17.11
C ALA A 118 13.66 7.26 16.56
N ILE A 119 12.91 8.01 15.76
CA ILE A 119 13.43 9.21 15.08
C ILE A 119 13.69 10.35 16.07
N HIS A 120 12.71 10.67 16.92
CA HIS A 120 12.88 11.78 17.86
C HIS A 120 13.78 11.37 19.02
N GLY A 121 13.60 10.17 19.55
CA GLY A 121 14.37 9.65 20.67
C GLY A 121 15.85 9.53 20.35
N PHE A 122 16.21 9.12 19.13
CA PHE A 122 17.62 8.98 18.76
C PHE A 122 18.32 10.34 18.75
N LEU A 123 17.68 11.35 18.16
CA LEU A 123 18.22 12.71 18.08
C LEU A 123 18.39 13.37 19.46
N VAL A 124 17.57 13.01 20.45
CA VAL A 124 17.65 13.57 21.81
C VAL A 124 18.37 12.64 22.81
N GLY A 125 18.92 11.52 22.36
CA GLY A 125 19.63 10.56 23.21
C GLY A 125 18.73 9.72 24.14
N ALA A 126 17.44 9.61 23.83
CA ALA A 126 16.46 8.82 24.58
C ALA A 126 16.26 7.38 24.05
N THR A 127 16.88 7.03 22.92
CA THR A 127 16.94 5.66 22.38
C THR A 127 18.29 5.43 21.71
N ASP A 128 18.71 4.17 21.61
CA ASP A 128 19.88 3.75 20.85
C ASP A 128 19.46 3.06 19.54
N TYR A 129 20.45 2.71 18.73
CA TYR A 129 20.25 2.13 17.41
C TYR A 129 19.82 0.65 17.47
N ASP A 130 20.27 -0.08 18.49
CA ASP A 130 19.87 -1.47 18.76
C ASP A 130 18.35 -1.55 19.03
N SER A 131 17.81 -0.62 19.82
CA SER A 131 16.37 -0.49 20.05
C SER A 131 15.58 -0.18 18.77
N ILE A 132 16.19 0.54 17.82
CA ILE A 132 15.58 0.81 16.50
C ILE A 132 15.58 -0.45 15.65
N GLU A 133 16.65 -1.24 15.71
CA GLU A 133 16.78 -2.52 15.01
C GLU A 133 15.68 -3.50 15.44
N GLU A 134 15.44 -3.62 16.75
CA GLU A 134 14.34 -4.42 17.28
C GLU A 134 12.97 -3.97 16.73
N ALA A 135 12.74 -2.65 16.66
CA ALA A 135 11.49 -2.10 16.11
C ALA A 135 11.36 -2.36 14.60
N VAL A 136 12.46 -2.33 13.85
CA VAL A 136 12.49 -2.70 12.43
C VAL A 136 12.14 -4.18 12.30
N HIS A 137 12.75 -5.08 13.05
CA HIS A 137 12.44 -6.50 12.97
C HIS A 137 11.02 -6.84 13.40
N ALA A 138 10.51 -6.23 14.47
CA ALA A 138 9.15 -6.44 14.95
C ALA A 138 8.07 -5.99 13.95
N SER A 139 8.43 -5.15 12.97
CA SER A 139 7.55 -4.67 11.92
C SER A 139 7.90 -5.21 10.54
N ASP A 140 8.75 -6.23 10.46
CA ASP A 140 8.93 -6.99 9.22
C ASP A 140 7.57 -7.52 8.76
N HIS A 141 7.41 -7.62 7.44
CA HIS A 141 6.18 -8.02 6.76
C HIS A 141 5.00 -7.04 6.84
N LEU A 142 5.01 -6.05 7.74
CA LEU A 142 3.85 -5.19 7.97
C LEU A 142 3.41 -4.42 6.71
N ALA A 143 4.37 -3.97 5.92
CA ALA A 143 4.11 -3.28 4.65
C ALA A 143 3.41 -4.19 3.62
N ARG A 144 3.92 -5.42 3.42
CA ARG A 144 3.30 -6.39 2.48
C ARG A 144 1.94 -6.89 2.98
N GLU A 145 1.78 -7.08 4.28
CA GLU A 145 0.48 -7.45 4.86
C GLU A 145 -0.55 -6.35 4.68
N THR A 146 -0.15 -5.08 4.83
CA THR A 146 -1.01 -3.94 4.54
C THR A 146 -1.42 -3.95 3.07
N ALA A 147 -0.45 -4.08 2.14
CA ALA A 147 -0.74 -4.15 0.71
C ALA A 147 -1.69 -5.31 0.37
N ALA A 148 -1.41 -6.50 0.91
CA ALA A 148 -2.22 -7.70 0.70
C ALA A 148 -3.66 -7.52 1.20
N PHE A 149 -3.82 -6.92 2.38
CA PHE A 149 -5.14 -6.57 2.91
C PHE A 149 -5.87 -5.61 1.97
N VAL A 150 -5.21 -4.54 1.53
CA VAL A 150 -5.83 -3.54 0.65
C VAL A 150 -6.22 -4.14 -0.69
N VAL A 151 -5.37 -4.97 -1.30
CA VAL A 151 -5.70 -5.66 -2.55
C VAL A 151 -6.90 -6.59 -2.36
N LYS A 152 -6.97 -7.33 -1.25
CA LYS A 152 -8.05 -8.30 -1.02
C LYS A 152 -9.39 -7.65 -0.70
N PHE A 153 -9.37 -6.60 0.13
CA PHE A 153 -10.59 -6.05 0.72
C PHE A 153 -10.93 -4.64 0.24
N GLY A 154 -10.00 -3.94 -0.41
CA GLY A 154 -10.23 -2.69 -1.12
C GLY A 154 -10.68 -2.91 -2.56
N GLY A 155 -10.82 -1.79 -3.27
CA GLY A 155 -11.20 -1.77 -4.69
C GLY A 155 -12.62 -2.27 -4.97
N GLU A 156 -13.02 -2.10 -6.23
CA GLU A 156 -14.26 -2.64 -6.80
C GLU A 156 -13.96 -4.00 -7.45
N ASP A 157 -14.88 -4.96 -7.31
CA ASP A 157 -14.81 -6.21 -8.06
C ASP A 157 -15.03 -5.92 -9.53
N VAL A 158 -14.06 -6.32 -10.36
CA VAL A 158 -14.22 -6.22 -11.82
C VAL A 158 -15.25 -7.24 -12.27
N THR A 159 -16.16 -6.79 -13.12
CA THR A 159 -17.19 -7.62 -13.72
C THR A 159 -17.05 -7.62 -15.25
N ALA A 160 -17.86 -8.44 -15.93
CA ALA A 160 -17.91 -8.47 -17.39
C ALA A 160 -18.27 -7.10 -18.02
N ASN A 161 -18.82 -6.15 -17.25
CA ASN A 161 -19.14 -4.81 -17.72
C ASN A 161 -17.95 -3.86 -17.78
N PHE A 162 -16.77 -4.25 -17.28
CA PHE A 162 -15.56 -3.42 -17.23
C PHE A 162 -15.29 -2.66 -18.53
N VAL A 163 -15.44 -3.31 -19.69
CA VAL A 163 -15.16 -2.73 -21.01
C VAL A 163 -16.08 -1.56 -21.37
N ASN A 164 -17.28 -1.52 -20.76
CA ASN A 164 -18.29 -0.50 -20.99
C ASN A 164 -18.23 0.64 -19.97
N GLU A 165 -17.35 0.54 -18.97
CA GLU A 165 -17.18 1.54 -17.94
C GLU A 165 -16.19 2.63 -18.38
N HIS A 166 -16.34 3.82 -17.78
CA HIS A 166 -15.35 4.88 -17.93
C HIS A 166 -14.13 4.57 -17.05
N HIS A 167 -12.94 4.70 -17.64
CA HIS A 167 -11.66 4.51 -16.95
C HIS A 167 -10.84 5.78 -17.02
N ASN A 168 -10.31 6.20 -15.89
CA ASN A 168 -9.41 7.34 -15.77
C ASN A 168 -7.96 6.89 -15.93
N ARG A 169 -7.11 7.78 -16.46
CA ARG A 169 -5.67 7.61 -16.34
C ARG A 169 -5.29 7.71 -14.86
N GLY A 170 -4.81 6.62 -14.28
CA GLY A 170 -4.59 6.51 -12.84
C GLY A 170 -5.29 5.30 -12.22
N ASP A 171 -6.38 4.86 -12.84
CA ASP A 171 -7.07 3.65 -12.43
C ASP A 171 -6.10 2.46 -12.45
N SER A 172 -6.08 1.70 -11.37
CA SER A 172 -5.15 0.59 -11.18
C SER A 172 -5.93 -0.72 -11.09
N LEU A 173 -5.58 -1.68 -11.94
CA LEU A 173 -6.13 -3.03 -11.89
C LEU A 173 -5.15 -4.01 -11.27
N TYR A 174 -5.62 -4.82 -10.32
CA TYR A 174 -4.85 -5.88 -9.69
C TYR A 174 -5.53 -7.22 -9.92
N HIS A 175 -4.81 -8.17 -10.52
CA HIS A 175 -5.17 -9.58 -10.41
C HIS A 175 -4.80 -10.06 -9.00
N VAL A 176 -5.80 -10.42 -8.20
CA VAL A 176 -5.65 -10.62 -6.76
C VAL A 176 -4.66 -11.75 -6.47
N ALA A 177 -4.78 -12.89 -7.15
CA ALA A 177 -3.91 -14.03 -6.90
C ALA A 177 -2.43 -13.72 -7.20
N ASP A 178 -2.14 -13.17 -8.39
CA ASP A 178 -0.76 -12.85 -8.79
C ASP A 178 -0.17 -11.74 -7.93
N THR A 179 -0.97 -10.73 -7.57
CA THR A 179 -0.51 -9.64 -6.73
C THR A 179 -0.16 -10.15 -5.34
N LEU A 180 -0.99 -11.02 -4.75
CA LEU A 180 -0.70 -11.63 -3.45
C LEU A 180 0.54 -12.54 -3.51
N ALA A 181 0.72 -13.31 -4.59
CA ALA A 181 1.91 -14.11 -4.80
C ALA A 181 3.18 -13.23 -4.88
N SER A 182 3.14 -12.17 -5.68
CA SER A 182 4.24 -11.23 -5.81
C SER A 182 4.56 -10.55 -4.47
N LEU A 183 3.56 -10.11 -3.71
CA LEU A 183 3.75 -9.52 -2.38
C LEU A 183 4.36 -10.50 -1.36
N ALA A 184 4.11 -11.80 -1.50
CA ALA A 184 4.69 -12.83 -0.63
C ALA A 184 6.18 -13.06 -0.93
N GLU A 185 6.60 -12.88 -2.18
CA GLU A 185 8.00 -12.98 -2.61
C GLU A 185 8.79 -11.69 -2.39
N MET A 186 8.11 -10.58 -2.08
CA MET A 186 8.77 -9.31 -1.78
C MET A 186 9.66 -9.43 -0.54
N PRO A 187 10.90 -8.88 -0.58
CA PRO A 187 11.73 -8.75 0.60
C PRO A 187 11.01 -7.99 1.70
N ASP A 188 11.48 -8.16 2.93
CA ASP A 188 10.92 -7.49 4.09
C ASP A 188 11.20 -6.00 4.03
N ILE A 189 10.23 -5.30 3.44
CA ILE A 189 10.18 -3.85 3.42
C ILE A 189 9.66 -3.30 4.73
#